data_AF-A0A7C4MXG6-F1
#
_entry.id   AF-A0A7C4MXG6-F1
#
_cell.length_a   1.000
_cell.length_b   1.000
_cell.length_c   1.000
_cell.angle_alpha   90.00
_cell.angle_beta   90.00
_cell.angle_gamma   90.00
#
_symmetry.space_group_name_H-M   'P 1'
#
loop_
_entity.id
_entity.type
_entity.pdbx_description
1 polymer ?
#
loop_
_entity_poly.entity_id
_entity_poly.type
_entity_poly.pdbx_seq_one_letter_code
_entity_poly.pdbx_strand_id
1 'polypeptide(L)'
;MSISRNRLWGFARRIRPRWRRVCARLSHLPADSRGAISLVAVFAVMLLTMLLGMVMNVGRQADGKMRMQNAADAVAYSGGVALTRGMNTLAYTNHLLCEIFAMTAIMREGRDANASSRIPEIVAAWKREAPEFAPAPVEKFRLLASAIPTKVDAEQQMVDAYAAWIAALSDATLPIFEMILSEELIPKYQRAVAAVFPEIAQMAAIEVAARNGQPDHGRGPMIGVLWRTDVVPVGLDETYQPSLPVIDPQMAPDPDYRTLARQQRNNLAMTYLNMWNNINMAGFDRVATLTQFGQLWRSFTCGQLRKLLDEEYPDTNLVYQIHREARSPYFQDRFMFVGVVYWRKLPDMMPGVFRAPLASDALTYAQVRMFVPAPRLQWHHITEGGGSSGISLGGVPGHSAMLVPDEPADPTANPGGPGRWVVRYEPVPTHWDLLNQHWTCQLVPAVGPNLSMILSTSPPIAEFGAANLRLPNMAALDDRMITNISPH
;
A
#
# COMPACT_ATOMS: atom_id res chain seq x y z
N MET A 1 -21.54 -82.51 -61.89
CA MET A 1 -21.63 -83.94 -61.50
C MET A 1 -22.60 -84.05 -60.34
N SER A 2 -23.68 -84.82 -60.54
CA SER A 2 -24.81 -85.04 -59.61
C SER A 2 -24.47 -86.09 -58.55
N ILE A 3 -25.33 -86.17 -57.50
CA ILE A 3 -25.58 -87.24 -56.50
C ILE A 3 -25.29 -86.78 -55.06
N SER A 4 -26.29 -86.26 -54.31
CA SER A 4 -27.37 -86.89 -53.50
C SER A 4 -26.98 -87.16 -52.03
N ARG A 5 -27.54 -86.43 -51.05
CA ARG A 5 -28.73 -86.80 -50.24
C ARG A 5 -28.76 -88.26 -49.74
N ASN A 6 -28.35 -88.48 -48.49
CA ASN A 6 -29.14 -89.15 -47.43
C ASN A 6 -28.24 -89.63 -46.28
N ARG A 7 -28.51 -89.16 -45.05
CA ARG A 7 -28.98 -89.97 -43.91
C ARG A 7 -28.90 -89.16 -42.61
N LEU A 8 -30.03 -88.50 -42.33
CA LEU A 8 -30.52 -88.27 -40.98
C LEU A 8 -30.69 -89.61 -40.24
N TRP A 9 -30.75 -89.52 -38.91
CA TRP A 9 -31.13 -90.56 -37.93
C TRP A 9 -30.00 -91.44 -37.39
N GLY A 10 -29.39 -90.97 -36.29
CA GLY A 10 -28.46 -91.82 -35.54
C GLY A 10 -27.97 -91.32 -34.19
N PHE A 11 -28.55 -90.30 -33.55
CA PHE A 11 -28.10 -89.93 -32.18
C PHE A 11 -29.19 -89.28 -31.31
N ALA A 12 -30.46 -89.59 -31.54
CA ALA A 12 -31.60 -89.05 -30.79
C ALA A 12 -32.04 -89.92 -29.58
N ARG A 13 -31.19 -90.82 -29.06
CA ARG A 13 -31.59 -91.71 -27.95
C ARG A 13 -30.48 -91.95 -26.93
N ARG A 14 -29.97 -90.88 -26.28
CA ARG A 14 -29.24 -91.05 -24.99
C ARG A 14 -29.14 -89.83 -24.06
N ILE A 15 -30.03 -88.83 -24.17
CA ILE A 15 -29.97 -87.61 -23.31
C ILE A 15 -31.24 -87.38 -22.48
N ARG A 16 -32.24 -88.27 -22.54
CA ARG A 16 -33.54 -88.04 -21.85
C ARG A 16 -33.67 -88.36 -20.34
N PRO A 17 -32.76 -89.05 -19.61
CA PRO A 17 -32.96 -89.27 -18.17
C PRO A 17 -32.12 -88.37 -17.24
N ARG A 18 -31.30 -87.43 -17.77
CA ARG A 18 -30.49 -86.51 -16.92
C ARG A 18 -31.17 -85.17 -16.63
N TRP A 19 -31.98 -84.62 -17.54
CA TRP A 19 -32.65 -83.33 -17.33
C TRP A 19 -33.80 -83.37 -16.31
N ARG A 20 -34.54 -84.48 -16.20
CA ARG A 20 -35.61 -84.61 -15.20
C ARG A 20 -35.09 -84.65 -13.75
N ARG A 21 -33.85 -85.11 -13.51
CA ARG A 21 -33.23 -85.12 -12.18
C ARG A 21 -32.65 -83.77 -11.76
N VAL A 22 -32.30 -82.90 -12.72
CA VAL A 22 -31.85 -81.53 -12.44
C VAL A 22 -33.05 -80.61 -12.18
N CYS A 23 -34.12 -80.73 -12.96
CA CYS A 23 -35.35 -79.96 -12.72
C CYS A 23 -36.05 -80.36 -11.41
N ALA A 24 -36.06 -81.63 -11.02
CA ALA A 24 -36.63 -82.08 -9.74
C ALA A 24 -35.78 -81.69 -8.51
N ARG A 25 -34.48 -81.38 -8.69
CA ARG A 25 -33.63 -80.82 -7.61
C ARG A 25 -33.71 -79.29 -7.53
N LEU A 26 -34.10 -78.61 -8.61
CA LEU A 26 -34.38 -77.17 -8.60
C LEU A 26 -35.80 -76.84 -8.09
N SER A 27 -36.73 -77.80 -8.09
CA SER A 27 -38.08 -77.64 -7.49
C SER A 27 -38.13 -77.86 -5.97
N HIS A 28 -36.98 -78.16 -5.34
CA HIS A 28 -36.83 -78.24 -3.89
C HIS A 28 -35.69 -77.35 -3.38
N LEU A 29 -35.47 -76.21 -4.03
CA LEU A 29 -34.84 -75.08 -3.34
C LEU A 29 -35.88 -74.53 -2.35
N PRO A 30 -35.56 -74.42 -1.05
CA PRO A 30 -36.42 -73.72 -0.12
C PRO A 30 -36.69 -72.32 -0.68
N ALA A 31 -37.96 -71.89 -0.68
CA ALA A 31 -38.35 -70.51 -0.92
C ALA A 31 -37.91 -69.63 0.25
N ASP A 32 -36.62 -69.64 0.58
CA ASP A 32 -36.03 -68.84 1.64
C ASP A 32 -35.47 -67.57 1.03
N SER A 33 -36.33 -66.55 0.95
CA SER A 33 -35.98 -65.19 0.53
C SER A 33 -34.96 -64.53 1.46
N ARG A 34 -34.63 -65.13 2.61
CA ARG A 34 -33.63 -64.60 3.58
C ARG A 34 -32.21 -64.53 3.01
N GLY A 35 -31.80 -65.48 2.16
CA GLY A 35 -30.46 -65.47 1.52
C GLY A 35 -30.30 -64.42 0.42
N ALA A 36 -31.35 -64.19 -0.37
CA ALA A 36 -31.37 -63.13 -1.39
C ALA A 36 -31.40 -61.73 -0.75
N ILE A 37 -32.16 -61.56 0.34
CA ILE A 37 -32.17 -60.33 1.14
C ILE A 37 -30.78 -60.06 1.73
N SER A 38 -30.04 -61.10 2.16
CA SER A 38 -28.67 -60.95 2.67
C SER A 38 -27.67 -60.49 1.59
N LEU A 39 -27.73 -61.05 0.38
CA LEU A 39 -26.87 -60.63 -0.73
C LEU A 39 -27.14 -59.18 -1.16
N VAL A 40 -28.42 -58.80 -1.32
CA VAL A 40 -28.80 -57.43 -1.67
C VAL A 40 -28.39 -56.45 -0.56
N ALA A 41 -28.53 -56.83 0.71
CA ALA A 41 -28.09 -56.00 1.83
C ALA A 41 -26.57 -55.79 1.84
N VAL A 42 -25.77 -56.82 1.57
CA VAL A 42 -24.30 -56.69 1.47
C VAL A 42 -23.90 -55.76 0.31
N PHE A 43 -24.53 -55.91 -0.86
CA PHE A 43 -24.28 -55.02 -2.00
C PHE A 43 -24.71 -53.58 -1.70
N ALA A 44 -25.85 -53.38 -1.03
CA ALA A 44 -26.33 -52.05 -0.63
C ALA A 44 -25.37 -51.39 0.38
N VAL A 45 -24.91 -52.13 1.39
CA VAL A 45 -23.91 -51.64 2.35
C VAL A 45 -22.59 -51.32 1.64
N MET A 46 -22.11 -52.18 0.74
CA MET A 46 -20.88 -51.93 -0.02
C MET A 46 -21.01 -50.67 -0.89
N LEU A 47 -22.12 -50.50 -1.61
CA LEU A 47 -22.39 -49.31 -2.41
C LEU A 47 -22.48 -48.05 -1.54
N LEU A 48 -23.14 -48.12 -0.39
CA LEU A 48 -23.25 -47.00 0.54
C LEU A 48 -21.90 -46.62 1.14
N THR A 49 -21.05 -47.60 1.48
CA THR A 49 -19.68 -47.33 1.94
C THR A 49 -18.80 -46.72 0.85
N MET A 50 -18.96 -47.15 -0.41
CA MET A 50 -18.26 -46.57 -1.56
C MET A 50 -18.69 -45.12 -1.81
N LEU A 51 -20.00 -44.84 -1.77
CA LEU A 51 -20.53 -43.48 -1.88
C LEU A 51 -20.07 -42.59 -0.73
N LEU A 52 -20.08 -43.09 0.52
CA LEU A 52 -19.57 -42.34 1.66
C LEU A 52 -18.07 -42.03 1.50
N GLY A 53 -17.27 -43.01 1.08
CA GLY A 53 -15.86 -42.84 0.74
C GLY A 53 -15.64 -41.76 -0.32
N MET A 54 -16.45 -41.78 -1.39
CA MET A 54 -16.43 -40.78 -2.45
C MET A 54 -16.77 -39.38 -1.92
N VAL A 55 -17.86 -39.23 -1.15
CA VAL A 55 -18.29 -37.94 -0.59
C VAL A 55 -17.22 -37.37 0.35
N MET A 56 -16.62 -38.19 1.21
CA MET A 56 -15.52 -37.77 2.09
C MET A 56 -14.28 -37.34 1.28
N ASN A 57 -13.93 -38.07 0.23
CA ASN A 57 -12.80 -37.71 -0.63
C ASN A 57 -13.04 -36.38 -1.37
N VAL A 58 -14.24 -36.20 -1.94
CA VAL A 58 -14.66 -34.95 -2.58
C VAL A 58 -14.64 -33.79 -1.58
N GLY A 59 -15.15 -34.01 -0.36
CA GLY A 59 -15.12 -33.00 0.71
C GLY A 59 -13.70 -32.56 1.05
N ARG A 60 -12.75 -33.50 1.17
CA ARG A 60 -11.34 -33.16 1.43
C ARG A 60 -10.66 -32.45 0.26
N GLN A 61 -10.97 -32.83 -0.97
CA GLN A 61 -10.45 -32.15 -2.16
C GLN A 61 -11.02 -30.72 -2.29
N ALA A 62 -12.30 -30.54 -2.00
CA ALA A 62 -12.95 -29.23 -1.99
C ALA A 62 -12.37 -28.31 -0.89
N ASP A 63 -12.25 -28.80 0.35
CA ASP A 63 -11.62 -28.05 1.45
C ASP A 63 -10.17 -27.70 1.13
N GLY A 64 -9.40 -28.66 0.61
CA GLY A 64 -8.02 -28.45 0.18
C GLY A 64 -7.90 -27.37 -0.91
N LYS A 65 -8.81 -27.35 -1.89
CA LYS A 65 -8.85 -26.33 -2.94
C LYS A 65 -9.20 -24.95 -2.36
N MET A 66 -10.22 -24.85 -1.51
CA MET A 66 -10.62 -23.59 -0.88
C MET A 66 -9.51 -23.00 -0.03
N ARG A 67 -8.82 -23.82 0.76
CA ARG A 67 -7.65 -23.39 1.55
C ARG A 67 -6.53 -22.85 0.69
N MET A 68 -6.20 -23.55 -0.40
CA MET A 68 -5.17 -23.11 -1.33
C MET A 68 -5.54 -21.81 -2.04
N GLN A 69 -6.81 -21.60 -2.39
CA GLN A 69 -7.25 -20.34 -2.99
C GLN A 69 -7.18 -19.18 -1.98
N ASN A 70 -7.69 -19.39 -0.76
CA ASN A 70 -7.57 -18.40 0.32
C ASN A 70 -6.09 -18.06 0.61
N ALA A 71 -5.21 -19.06 0.56
CA ALA A 71 -3.78 -18.84 0.71
C ALA A 71 -3.21 -18.01 -0.44
N ALA A 72 -3.58 -18.29 -1.70
CA ALA A 72 -3.11 -17.53 -2.85
C ALA A 72 -3.56 -16.07 -2.79
N ASP A 73 -4.82 -15.82 -2.44
CA ASP A 73 -5.38 -14.49 -2.23
C ASP A 73 -4.62 -13.74 -1.12
N ALA A 74 -4.38 -14.42 0.01
CA ALA A 74 -3.67 -13.86 1.14
C ALA A 74 -2.19 -13.57 0.82
N VAL A 75 -1.53 -14.44 0.05
CA VAL A 75 -0.15 -14.26 -0.44
C VAL A 75 -0.07 -13.04 -1.34
N ALA A 76 -0.91 -12.97 -2.38
CA ALA A 76 -0.93 -11.86 -3.32
C ALA A 76 -1.24 -10.54 -2.61
N TYR A 77 -2.28 -10.53 -1.76
CA TYR A 77 -2.69 -9.32 -1.04
C TYR A 77 -1.63 -8.85 -0.04
N SER A 78 -1.07 -9.75 0.78
CA SER A 78 -0.07 -9.36 1.79
C SER A 78 1.23 -8.86 1.15
N GLY A 79 1.65 -9.49 0.05
CA GLY A 79 2.78 -9.03 -0.76
C GLY A 79 2.53 -7.63 -1.36
N GLY A 80 1.36 -7.41 -1.96
CA GLY A 80 0.95 -6.10 -2.48
C GLY A 80 0.86 -5.03 -1.38
N VAL A 81 0.38 -5.37 -0.19
CA VAL A 81 0.35 -4.47 0.97
C VAL A 81 1.76 -4.08 1.40
N ALA A 82 2.71 -5.01 1.42
CA ALA A 82 4.10 -4.69 1.73
C ALA A 82 4.68 -3.70 0.70
N LEU A 83 4.53 -3.96 -0.60
CA LEU A 83 5.05 -3.08 -1.66
C LEU A 83 4.40 -1.68 -1.63
N THR A 84 3.08 -1.60 -1.44
CA THR A 84 2.38 -0.31 -1.30
C THR A 84 2.81 0.48 -0.06
N ARG A 85 3.10 -0.18 1.06
CA ARG A 85 3.72 0.47 2.21
C ARG A 85 5.10 1.02 1.88
N GLY A 86 5.88 0.34 1.04
CA GLY A 86 7.14 0.86 0.52
C GLY A 86 6.94 2.18 -0.25
N MET A 87 5.98 2.20 -1.19
CA MET A 87 5.62 3.41 -1.94
C MET A 87 5.19 4.56 -1.02
N ASN A 88 4.32 4.29 -0.05
CA ASN A 88 3.85 5.32 0.90
C ASN A 88 4.98 5.82 1.82
N THR A 89 5.91 4.94 2.21
CA THR A 89 7.09 5.33 3.00
C THR A 89 8.01 6.24 2.19
N LEU A 90 8.23 5.93 0.90
CA LEU A 90 8.99 6.79 -0.01
C LEU A 90 8.29 8.14 -0.22
N ALA A 91 6.97 8.13 -0.39
CA ALA A 91 6.21 9.37 -0.53
C ALA A 91 6.26 10.23 0.73
N TYR A 92 6.08 9.63 1.91
CA TYR A 92 6.22 10.32 3.19
C TYR A 92 7.62 10.94 3.37
N THR A 93 8.67 10.18 3.06
CA THR A 93 10.05 10.66 3.19
C THR A 93 10.40 11.75 2.18
N ASN A 94 9.78 11.78 0.98
CA ASN A 94 9.88 12.91 0.06
C ASN A 94 9.31 14.20 0.65
N HIS A 95 8.16 14.12 1.33
CA HIS A 95 7.59 15.26 2.06
C HIS A 95 8.49 15.68 3.22
N LEU A 96 8.93 14.72 4.03
CA LEU A 96 9.83 14.97 5.16
C LEU A 96 11.12 15.66 4.71
N LEU A 97 11.72 15.23 3.60
CA LEU A 97 12.91 15.85 3.03
C LEU A 97 12.70 17.33 2.72
N CYS A 98 11.60 17.65 2.04
CA CYS A 98 11.26 19.02 1.67
C CYS A 98 10.91 19.88 2.89
N GLU A 99 10.28 19.28 3.90
CA GLU A 99 10.00 19.93 5.17
C GLU A 99 11.29 20.22 5.95
N ILE A 100 12.28 19.32 5.96
CA ILE A 100 13.59 19.56 6.58
C ILE A 100 14.30 20.75 5.92
N PHE A 101 14.23 20.91 4.60
CA PHE A 101 14.74 22.12 3.93
C PHE A 101 14.06 23.40 4.44
N ALA A 102 12.73 23.40 4.49
CA ALA A 102 11.95 24.53 4.99
C ALA A 102 12.28 24.88 6.45
N MET A 103 12.35 23.85 7.30
CA MET A 103 12.66 23.98 8.72
C MET A 103 14.10 24.46 8.95
N THR A 104 15.06 23.97 8.18
CA THR A 104 16.46 24.44 8.24
C THR A 104 16.53 25.92 7.90
N ALA A 105 15.79 26.38 6.88
CA ALA A 105 15.74 27.80 6.51
C ALA A 105 15.17 28.69 7.64
N ILE A 106 14.12 28.23 8.32
CA ILE A 106 13.53 28.91 9.48
C ILE A 106 14.52 28.98 10.65
N MET A 107 15.17 27.87 10.98
CA MET A 107 16.12 27.81 12.10
C MET A 107 17.39 28.61 11.82
N ARG A 108 17.85 28.66 10.57
CA ARG A 108 18.96 29.54 10.18
C ARG A 108 18.60 31.01 10.37
N GLU A 109 17.39 31.41 9.99
CA GLU A 109 16.95 32.78 10.25
C GLU A 109 16.78 33.05 11.75
N GLY A 110 16.31 32.08 12.52
CA GLY A 110 16.25 32.18 13.98
C GLY A 110 17.61 32.39 14.64
N ARG A 111 18.65 31.69 14.17
CA ARG A 111 20.05 31.86 14.60
C ARG A 111 20.64 33.19 14.13
N ASP A 112 20.47 33.52 12.86
CA ASP A 112 21.14 34.65 12.21
C ASP A 112 20.46 36.00 12.56
N ALA A 113 19.21 35.97 13.01
CA ALA A 113 18.46 37.11 13.54
C ALA A 113 18.39 38.32 12.56
N ASN A 114 18.39 38.07 11.25
CA ASN A 114 18.44 39.12 10.25
C ASN A 114 17.18 40.00 10.30
N ALA A 115 16.00 39.40 10.43
CA ALA A 115 14.73 40.10 10.50
C ALA A 115 14.63 40.99 11.74
N SER A 116 14.98 40.46 12.92
CA SER A 116 14.89 41.20 14.19
C SER A 116 15.91 42.34 14.26
N SER A 117 17.10 42.17 13.66
CA SER A 117 18.14 43.22 13.60
C SER A 117 17.69 44.51 12.90
N ARG A 118 16.64 44.46 12.06
CA ARG A 118 16.10 45.63 11.34
C ARG A 118 15.04 46.39 12.14
N ILE A 119 14.46 45.77 13.17
CA ILE A 119 13.31 46.33 13.89
C ILE A 119 13.67 47.60 14.67
N PRO A 120 14.83 47.71 15.34
CA PRO A 120 15.17 48.94 16.06
C PRO A 120 15.16 50.20 15.18
N GLU A 121 15.64 50.11 13.94
CA GLU A 121 15.62 51.23 12.98
C GLU A 121 14.19 51.61 12.57
N ILE A 122 13.31 50.61 12.37
CA ILE A 122 11.90 50.81 12.01
C ILE A 122 11.14 51.45 13.17
N VAL A 123 11.34 50.97 14.40
CA VAL A 123 10.74 51.52 15.61
C VAL A 123 11.19 52.96 15.84
N ALA A 124 12.49 53.24 15.67
CA ALA A 124 13.02 54.59 15.77
C ALA A 124 12.41 55.54 14.73
N ALA A 125 12.22 55.07 13.50
CA ALA A 125 11.54 55.85 12.45
C ALA A 125 10.11 56.20 12.86
N TRP A 126 9.30 55.23 13.30
CA TRP A 126 7.93 55.51 13.77
C TRP A 126 7.88 56.49 14.93
N LYS A 127 8.80 56.37 15.90
CA LYS A 127 8.89 57.31 17.02
C LYS A 127 9.25 58.73 16.58
N ARG A 128 10.09 58.87 15.56
CA ARG A 128 10.48 60.17 14.99
C ARG A 128 9.32 60.81 14.24
N GLU A 129 8.55 60.05 13.47
CA GLU A 129 7.43 60.58 12.66
C GLU A 129 6.14 60.77 13.47
N ALA A 130 5.96 60.08 14.60
CA ALA A 130 4.73 60.14 15.40
C ALA A 130 4.30 61.57 15.80
N PRO A 131 5.20 62.48 16.23
CA PRO A 131 4.84 63.85 16.59
C PRO A 131 4.22 64.67 15.44
N GLU A 132 4.55 64.35 14.18
CA GLU A 132 4.02 65.06 13.00
C GLU A 132 2.50 64.89 12.84
N PHE A 133 1.90 63.87 13.47
CA PHE A 133 0.46 63.69 13.48
C PHE A 133 -0.28 64.57 14.49
N ALA A 134 0.43 65.15 15.47
CA ALA A 134 -0.18 65.93 16.55
C ALA A 134 -0.85 67.24 16.11
N PRO A 135 -0.29 68.01 15.13
CA PRO A 135 -0.90 69.25 14.64
C PRO A 135 -2.10 69.01 13.69
N ALA A 136 -2.38 67.77 13.29
CA ALA A 136 -3.40 67.48 12.30
C ALA A 136 -4.81 67.85 12.82
N PRO A 137 -5.67 68.48 11.99
CA PRO A 137 -7.01 68.92 12.41
C PRO A 137 -8.01 67.77 12.60
N VAL A 138 -7.60 66.53 12.31
CA VAL A 138 -8.44 65.34 12.41
C VAL A 138 -8.07 64.58 13.69
N GLU A 139 -9.06 64.40 14.57
CA GLU A 139 -8.91 63.76 15.88
C GLU A 139 -8.17 62.41 15.84
N LYS A 140 -8.48 61.60 14.83
CA LYS A 140 -7.83 60.30 14.61
C LYS A 140 -6.31 60.40 14.56
N PHE A 141 -5.75 61.41 13.89
CA PHE A 141 -4.29 61.57 13.76
C PHE A 141 -3.64 62.05 15.06
N ARG A 142 -4.32 62.95 15.79
CA ARG A 142 -3.87 63.40 17.10
C ARG A 142 -3.80 62.25 18.12
N LEU A 143 -4.78 61.34 18.10
CA LEU A 143 -4.75 60.12 18.92
C LEU A 143 -3.63 59.15 18.50
N LEU A 144 -3.33 59.06 17.19
CA LEU A 144 -2.22 58.25 16.70
C LEU A 144 -0.86 58.79 17.17
N ALA A 145 -0.68 60.12 17.24
CA ALA A 145 0.57 60.73 17.69
C ALA A 145 0.99 60.26 19.10
N SER A 146 0.03 60.08 20.01
CA SER A 146 0.29 59.58 21.37
C SER A 146 0.30 58.04 21.46
N ALA A 147 -0.46 57.35 20.61
CA ALA A 147 -0.57 55.89 20.64
C ALA A 147 0.60 55.16 19.96
N ILE A 148 1.16 55.72 18.88
CA ILE A 148 2.22 55.08 18.09
C ILE A 148 3.44 54.72 18.95
N PRO A 149 4.05 55.63 19.74
CA PRO A 149 5.24 55.30 20.53
C PRO A 149 5.01 54.12 21.48
N THR A 150 3.87 54.11 22.18
CA THR A 150 3.50 53.03 23.10
C THR A 150 3.32 51.71 22.36
N LYS A 151 2.67 51.73 21.18
CA LYS A 151 2.44 50.53 20.38
C LYS A 151 3.75 49.96 19.82
N VAL A 152 4.62 50.78 19.25
CA VAL A 152 5.88 50.28 18.66
C VAL A 152 6.84 49.74 19.73
N ASP A 153 6.79 50.26 20.97
CA ASP A 153 7.52 49.67 22.10
C ASP A 153 7.00 48.29 22.49
N ALA A 154 5.67 48.11 22.53
CA ALA A 154 5.07 46.80 22.77
C ALA A 154 5.37 45.81 21.64
N GLU A 155 5.35 46.25 20.38
CA GLU A 155 5.73 45.42 19.24
C GLU A 155 7.21 45.02 19.26
N GLN A 156 8.12 45.94 19.63
CA GLN A 156 9.54 45.62 19.80
C GLN A 156 9.73 44.54 20.86
N GLN A 157 9.07 44.65 22.02
CA GLN A 157 9.13 43.62 23.06
C GLN A 157 8.63 42.26 22.57
N MET A 158 7.55 42.24 21.78
CA MET A 158 7.04 41.01 21.16
C MET A 158 8.06 40.40 20.20
N VAL A 159 8.72 41.21 19.36
CA VAL A 159 9.80 40.76 18.47
C VAL A 159 10.96 40.21 19.27
N ASP A 160 11.43 40.91 20.30
CA ASP A 160 12.59 40.52 21.10
C ASP A 160 12.34 39.17 21.81
N ALA A 161 11.14 39.01 22.39
CA ALA A 161 10.73 37.77 23.02
C ALA A 161 10.68 36.61 22.02
N TYR A 162 10.11 36.84 20.83
CA TYR A 162 10.08 35.82 19.78
C TYR A 162 11.48 35.48 19.26
N ALA A 163 12.32 36.48 19.00
CA ALA A 163 13.68 36.32 18.51
C ALA A 163 14.52 35.50 19.49
N ALA A 164 14.45 35.80 20.79
CA ALA A 164 15.13 35.03 21.82
C ALA A 164 14.62 33.57 21.85
N TRP A 165 13.32 33.37 21.70
CA TRP A 165 12.71 32.05 21.70
C TRP A 165 13.12 31.20 20.50
N ILE A 166 13.02 31.73 19.29
CA ILE A 166 13.40 30.99 18.07
C ILE A 166 14.92 30.76 18.00
N ALA A 167 15.75 31.68 18.50
CA ALA A 167 17.19 31.49 18.59
C ALA A 167 17.53 30.30 19.50
N ALA A 168 16.94 30.22 20.69
CA ALA A 168 17.15 29.09 21.61
C ALA A 168 16.71 27.75 21.01
N LEU A 169 15.60 27.72 20.26
CA LEU A 169 15.18 26.52 19.54
C LEU A 169 16.13 26.17 18.38
N SER A 170 16.61 27.18 17.67
CA SER A 170 17.54 27.01 16.55
C SER A 170 18.86 26.41 17.03
N ASP A 171 19.40 26.89 18.15
CA ASP A 171 20.62 26.35 18.76
C ASP A 171 20.50 24.85 19.09
N ALA A 172 19.31 24.41 19.52
CA ALA A 172 19.06 23.01 19.87
C ALA A 172 18.80 22.11 18.66
N THR A 173 18.15 22.61 17.60
CA THR A 173 17.61 21.77 16.51
C THR A 173 18.35 21.92 15.18
N LEU A 174 18.90 23.09 14.88
CA LEU A 174 19.58 23.35 13.62
C LEU A 174 20.72 22.37 13.32
N PRO A 175 21.60 22.00 14.28
CA PRO A 175 22.66 21.03 14.01
C PRO A 175 22.14 19.68 13.52
N ILE A 176 20.97 19.23 14.02
CA ILE A 176 20.36 17.96 13.61
C ILE A 176 19.86 18.06 12.16
N PHE A 177 19.19 19.16 11.80
CA PHE A 177 18.71 19.36 10.44
C PHE A 177 19.85 19.51 9.42
N GLU A 178 20.91 20.25 9.78
CA GLU A 178 22.10 20.38 8.94
C GLU A 178 22.85 19.06 8.79
N MET A 179 22.92 18.23 9.84
CA MET A 179 23.44 16.86 9.76
C MET A 179 22.59 15.99 8.83
N ILE A 180 21.25 16.04 8.93
CA ILE A 180 20.34 15.27 8.05
C ILE A 180 20.60 15.59 6.58
N LEU A 181 20.76 16.88 6.24
CA LEU A 181 21.00 17.33 4.86
C LEU A 181 22.43 17.02 4.40
N SER A 182 23.44 17.32 5.21
CA SER A 182 24.85 17.13 4.84
C SER A 182 25.25 15.66 4.69
N GLU A 183 24.70 14.78 5.53
CA GLU A 183 24.94 13.35 5.44
C GLU A 183 23.93 12.61 4.57
N GLU A 184 22.97 13.31 3.96
CA GLU A 184 21.89 12.74 3.14
C GLU A 184 21.17 11.57 3.85
N LEU A 185 20.83 11.76 5.14
CA LEU A 185 20.27 10.68 5.97
C LEU A 185 18.91 10.19 5.44
N ILE A 186 18.06 11.11 4.97
CA ILE A 186 16.77 10.74 4.37
C ILE A 186 16.95 10.02 3.03
N PRO A 187 17.74 10.51 2.05
CA PRO A 187 18.05 9.74 0.84
C PRO A 187 18.65 8.36 1.10
N LYS A 188 19.56 8.23 2.07
CA LYS A 188 20.11 6.92 2.48
C LYS A 188 19.02 5.99 2.99
N TYR A 189 18.10 6.48 3.82
CA TYR A 189 16.96 5.70 4.28
C TYR A 189 16.02 5.32 3.12
N GLN A 190 15.76 6.23 2.18
CA GLN A 190 14.94 5.95 1.00
C GLN A 190 15.53 4.84 0.12
N ARG A 191 16.84 4.83 -0.08
CA ARG A 191 17.54 3.72 -0.76
C ARG A 191 17.36 2.40 -0.04
N ALA A 192 17.47 2.38 1.28
CA ALA A 192 17.24 1.19 2.08
C ALA A 192 15.78 0.71 1.96
N VAL A 193 14.81 1.62 1.98
CA VAL A 193 13.38 1.29 1.76
C VAL A 193 13.18 0.66 0.37
N ALA A 194 13.74 1.27 -0.68
CA ALA A 194 13.60 0.75 -2.04
C ALA A 194 14.23 -0.65 -2.20
N ALA A 195 15.35 -0.92 -1.51
CA ALA A 195 16.04 -2.21 -1.56
C ALA A 195 15.35 -3.30 -0.74
N VAL A 196 14.84 -2.99 0.45
CA VAL A 196 14.41 -4.01 1.43
C VAL A 196 12.93 -4.38 1.28
N PHE A 197 12.07 -3.46 0.85
CA PHE A 197 10.62 -3.74 0.79
C PHE A 197 10.21 -4.87 -0.16
N PRO A 198 10.87 -5.10 -1.32
CA PRO A 198 10.65 -6.30 -2.12
C PRO A 198 10.90 -7.60 -1.32
N GLU A 199 11.99 -7.68 -0.56
CA GLU A 199 12.28 -8.83 0.30
C GLU A 199 11.22 -9.00 1.39
N ILE A 200 10.78 -7.90 2.02
CA ILE A 200 9.68 -7.92 3.01
C ILE A 200 8.39 -8.47 2.38
N ALA A 201 8.08 -8.09 1.15
CA ALA A 201 6.90 -8.57 0.43
C ALA A 201 6.96 -10.08 0.18
N GLN A 202 8.13 -10.58 -0.24
CA GLN A 202 8.35 -12.00 -0.46
C GLN A 202 8.34 -12.80 0.85
N MET A 203 8.91 -12.29 1.94
CA MET A 203 8.81 -12.90 3.27
C MET A 203 7.36 -12.97 3.78
N ALA A 204 6.59 -11.89 3.58
CA ALA A 204 5.17 -11.88 3.93
C ALA A 204 4.39 -12.94 3.16
N ALA A 205 4.68 -13.12 1.86
CA ALA A 205 4.11 -14.18 1.04
C ALA A 205 4.42 -15.58 1.60
N ILE A 206 5.68 -15.86 1.92
CA ILE A 206 6.11 -17.16 2.46
C ILE A 206 5.40 -17.46 3.80
N GLU A 207 5.43 -16.50 4.73
CA GLU A 207 4.84 -16.68 6.07
C GLU A 207 3.32 -16.85 6.02
N VAL A 208 2.64 -16.09 5.17
CA VAL A 208 1.17 -16.17 5.02
C VAL A 208 0.78 -17.52 4.42
N ALA A 209 1.51 -18.04 3.44
CA ALA A 209 1.26 -19.38 2.91
C ALA A 209 1.49 -20.46 3.96
N ALA A 210 2.60 -20.39 4.71
CA ALA A 210 2.92 -21.35 5.76
C ALA A 210 1.81 -21.42 6.82
N ARG A 211 1.26 -20.27 7.23
CA ARG A 211 0.13 -20.19 8.18
C ARG A 211 -1.17 -20.76 7.62
N ASN A 212 -1.50 -20.44 6.36
CA ASN A 212 -2.71 -20.97 5.72
C ASN A 212 -2.63 -22.49 5.44
N GLY A 213 -1.42 -23.02 5.35
CA GLY A 213 -1.16 -24.46 5.21
C GLY A 213 -1.33 -25.28 6.48
N GLN A 214 -1.64 -24.68 7.63
CA GLN A 214 -1.83 -25.40 8.89
C GLN A 214 -3.30 -25.78 9.15
N PRO A 215 -3.59 -27.00 9.63
CA PRO A 215 -2.66 -28.13 9.73
C PRO A 215 -2.31 -28.72 8.36
N ASP A 216 -1.15 -29.37 8.24
CA ASP A 216 -0.56 -29.79 6.95
C ASP A 216 -1.32 -30.92 6.23
N HIS A 217 -2.23 -31.61 6.91
CA HIS A 217 -2.98 -32.76 6.41
C HIS A 217 -2.13 -33.83 5.69
N GLY A 218 -0.86 -34.01 6.10
CA GLY A 218 0.09 -34.94 5.48
C GLY A 218 0.65 -34.49 4.13
N ARG A 219 0.45 -33.22 3.75
CA ARG A 219 0.93 -32.59 2.52
C ARG A 219 2.23 -31.79 2.73
N GLY A 220 2.71 -31.67 3.97
CA GLY A 220 3.87 -30.85 4.32
C GLY A 220 3.58 -29.35 4.26
N PRO A 221 4.62 -28.49 4.37
CA PRO A 221 4.43 -27.04 4.37
C PRO A 221 3.88 -26.53 3.04
N MET A 222 2.97 -25.57 3.12
CA MET A 222 2.48 -24.81 1.98
C MET A 222 3.45 -23.66 1.70
N ILE A 223 3.79 -23.44 0.43
CA ILE A 223 4.82 -22.48 0.01
C ILE A 223 4.17 -21.39 -0.84
N GLY A 224 4.39 -20.13 -0.45
CA GLY A 224 3.91 -18.96 -1.17
C GLY A 224 5.05 -18.22 -1.84
N VAL A 225 4.86 -17.81 -3.08
CA VAL A 225 5.81 -16.99 -3.83
C VAL A 225 5.07 -15.83 -4.47
N LEU A 226 5.61 -14.62 -4.32
CA LEU A 226 5.14 -13.45 -5.01
C LEU A 226 5.98 -13.25 -6.26
N TRP A 227 5.33 -13.21 -7.41
CA TRP A 227 5.97 -13.06 -8.71
C TRP A 227 5.65 -11.71 -9.32
N ARG A 228 6.61 -11.18 -10.06
CA ARG A 228 6.38 -10.15 -11.06
C ARG A 228 5.86 -10.78 -12.36
N THR A 229 5.27 -9.99 -13.23
CA THR A 229 4.70 -10.46 -14.50
C THR A 229 5.76 -10.87 -15.54
N ASP A 230 7.03 -10.57 -15.30
CA ASP A 230 8.17 -10.96 -16.14
C ASP A 230 8.85 -12.26 -15.69
N VAL A 231 8.14 -13.07 -14.87
CA VAL A 231 8.60 -14.43 -14.46
C VAL A 231 9.81 -14.39 -13.51
N VAL A 232 9.96 -13.30 -12.77
CA VAL A 232 10.96 -13.16 -11.69
C VAL A 232 10.24 -13.02 -10.35
N PRO A 233 10.61 -13.78 -9.30
CA PRO A 233 10.07 -13.54 -7.96
C PRO A 233 10.42 -12.15 -7.43
N VAL A 234 9.51 -11.56 -6.67
CA VAL A 234 9.75 -10.28 -5.99
C VAL A 234 10.91 -10.43 -4.99
N GLY A 235 11.80 -9.44 -4.93
CA GLY A 235 13.02 -9.49 -4.11
C GLY A 235 14.20 -10.18 -4.79
N LEU A 236 14.05 -10.69 -6.02
CA LEU A 236 15.13 -11.27 -6.81
C LEU A 236 15.43 -10.40 -8.03
N ASP A 237 16.73 -10.27 -8.35
CA ASP A 237 17.25 -9.50 -9.48
C ASP A 237 16.70 -8.05 -9.56
N GLU A 238 16.79 -7.34 -8.43
CA GLU A 238 16.25 -5.98 -8.25
C GLU A 238 17.12 -4.88 -8.91
N THR A 239 18.24 -5.24 -9.54
CA THR A 239 19.23 -4.27 -10.02
C THR A 239 18.78 -3.55 -11.29
N TYR A 240 18.27 -4.28 -12.27
CA TYR A 240 17.91 -3.74 -13.58
C TYR A 240 16.43 -3.43 -13.71
N GLN A 241 15.60 -4.23 -13.04
CA GLN A 241 14.18 -4.04 -12.99
C GLN A 241 13.76 -4.19 -11.53
N PRO A 242 13.61 -3.09 -10.78
CA PRO A 242 13.14 -3.19 -9.41
C PRO A 242 11.65 -3.54 -9.37
N SER A 243 11.25 -4.31 -8.37
CA SER A 243 9.86 -4.65 -8.05
C SER A 243 9.08 -3.42 -7.61
N LEU A 244 9.72 -2.50 -6.88
CA LEU A 244 9.15 -1.17 -6.64
C LEU A 244 9.40 -0.29 -7.88
N PRO A 245 8.37 0.34 -8.46
CA PRO A 245 8.50 1.14 -9.69
C PRO A 245 9.05 2.54 -9.42
N VAL A 246 10.15 2.60 -8.67
CA VAL A 246 10.76 3.82 -8.16
C VAL A 246 12.18 3.96 -8.67
N ILE A 247 12.65 5.19 -8.77
CA ILE A 247 14.00 5.50 -9.21
C ILE A 247 14.60 6.57 -8.29
N ASP A 248 15.83 6.31 -7.85
CA ASP A 248 16.66 7.35 -7.23
C ASP A 248 17.10 8.31 -8.35
N PRO A 249 16.68 9.58 -8.32
CA PRO A 249 17.08 10.54 -9.34
C PRO A 249 18.60 10.73 -9.42
N GLN A 250 19.35 10.56 -8.33
CA GLN A 250 20.81 10.69 -8.36
C GLN A 250 21.49 9.55 -9.13
N MET A 251 20.86 8.37 -9.16
CA MET A 251 21.35 7.18 -9.87
C MET A 251 20.67 6.98 -11.23
N ALA A 252 19.69 7.81 -11.57
CA ALA A 252 18.94 7.69 -12.81
C ALA A 252 19.83 7.98 -14.03
N PRO A 253 19.79 7.12 -15.07
CA PRO A 253 20.56 7.35 -16.30
C PRO A 253 20.04 8.58 -17.07
N ASP A 254 18.73 8.83 -17.01
CA ASP A 254 18.07 9.94 -17.69
C ASP A 254 18.12 11.21 -16.82
N PRO A 255 18.72 12.32 -17.30
CA PRO A 255 18.79 13.59 -16.57
C PRO A 255 17.43 14.22 -16.29
N ASP A 256 16.37 13.85 -17.00
CA ASP A 256 15.03 14.40 -16.79
C ASP A 256 14.48 14.06 -15.39
N TYR A 257 14.84 12.90 -14.83
CA TYR A 257 14.47 12.55 -13.45
C TYR A 257 15.11 13.49 -12.44
N ARG A 258 16.37 13.90 -12.64
CA ARG A 258 17.07 14.84 -11.77
C ARG A 258 16.45 16.23 -11.84
N THR A 259 16.20 16.72 -13.05
CA THR A 259 15.58 18.03 -13.27
C THR A 259 14.21 18.11 -12.62
N LEU A 260 13.38 17.07 -12.82
CA LEU A 260 12.08 16.98 -12.20
C LEU A 260 12.17 16.91 -10.67
N ALA A 261 13.05 16.05 -10.13
CA ALA A 261 13.19 15.90 -8.69
C ALA A 261 13.61 17.22 -8.03
N ARG A 262 14.53 17.96 -8.65
CA ARG A 262 14.89 19.33 -8.23
C ARG A 262 13.69 20.26 -8.22
N GLN A 263 12.92 20.29 -9.32
CA GLN A 263 11.73 21.13 -9.42
C GLN A 263 10.69 20.80 -8.34
N GLN A 264 10.38 19.52 -8.15
CA GLN A 264 9.42 19.06 -7.15
C GLN A 264 9.89 19.39 -5.73
N ARG A 265 11.16 19.11 -5.41
CA ARG A 265 11.77 19.46 -4.12
C ARG A 265 11.67 20.95 -3.85
N ASN A 266 12.10 21.79 -4.79
CA ASN A 266 12.11 23.24 -4.62
C ASN A 266 10.68 23.79 -4.41
N ASN A 267 9.72 23.33 -5.22
CA ASN A 267 8.32 23.73 -5.08
C ASN A 267 7.74 23.31 -3.73
N LEU A 268 7.93 22.06 -3.35
CA LEU A 268 7.36 21.50 -2.14
C LEU A 268 8.01 22.07 -0.86
N ALA A 269 9.33 22.27 -0.85
CA ALA A 269 10.04 22.93 0.24
C ALA A 269 9.55 24.38 0.40
N MET A 270 9.32 25.10 -0.71
CA MET A 270 8.74 26.45 -0.66
C MET A 270 7.30 26.43 -0.12
N THR A 271 6.48 25.44 -0.50
CA THR A 271 5.13 25.26 0.07
C THR A 271 5.19 25.06 1.58
N TYR A 272 6.06 24.17 2.07
CA TYR A 272 6.23 23.95 3.51
C TYR A 272 6.76 25.18 4.24
N LEU A 273 7.72 25.89 3.66
CA LEU A 273 8.23 27.13 4.23
C LEU A 273 7.12 28.16 4.39
N ASN A 274 6.29 28.33 3.35
CA ASN A 274 5.16 29.26 3.41
C ASN A 274 4.14 28.86 4.48
N MET A 275 3.83 27.56 4.60
CA MET A 275 2.93 27.06 5.65
C MET A 275 3.48 27.38 7.04
N TRP A 276 4.74 27.05 7.30
CA TRP A 276 5.38 27.32 8.58
C TRP A 276 5.48 28.82 8.87
N ASN A 277 5.88 29.63 7.89
CA ASN A 277 5.93 31.09 8.03
C ASN A 277 4.55 31.68 8.35
N ASN A 278 3.49 31.19 7.71
CA ASN A 278 2.13 31.68 7.97
C ASN A 278 1.66 31.31 9.37
N ILE A 279 2.00 30.12 9.85
CA ILE A 279 1.71 29.72 11.23
C ILE A 279 2.53 30.58 12.20
N ASN A 280 3.84 30.66 12.02
CA ASN A 280 4.74 31.34 12.94
C ASN A 280 4.46 32.84 13.04
N MET A 281 4.15 33.49 11.92
CA MET A 281 3.96 34.94 11.84
C MET A 281 2.51 35.40 12.06
N ALA A 282 1.57 34.49 12.29
CA ALA A 282 0.14 34.81 12.40
C ALA A 282 -0.16 35.91 13.43
N GLY A 283 0.52 35.90 14.59
CA GLY A 283 0.40 36.95 15.60
C GLY A 283 0.93 38.29 15.11
N PHE A 284 2.13 38.29 14.51
CA PHE A 284 2.75 39.51 14.00
C PHE A 284 1.91 40.18 12.91
N ASP A 285 1.33 39.38 12.00
CA ASP A 285 0.48 39.89 10.92
C ASP A 285 -0.82 40.53 11.44
N ARG A 286 -1.28 40.14 12.63
CA ARG A 286 -2.52 40.62 13.24
C ARG A 286 -2.31 41.82 14.16
N VAL A 287 -1.34 41.73 15.06
CA VAL A 287 -1.19 42.70 16.16
C VAL A 287 0.05 43.59 16.03
N ALA A 288 1.14 43.08 15.44
CA ALA A 288 2.43 43.77 15.36
C ALA A 288 2.73 44.28 13.94
N THR A 289 1.80 45.09 13.42
CA THR A 289 1.83 45.52 12.02
C THR A 289 2.74 46.72 11.76
N LEU A 290 3.15 47.49 12.76
CA LEU A 290 3.99 48.68 12.54
C LEU A 290 5.46 48.31 12.30
N THR A 291 5.93 47.24 12.95
CA THR A 291 7.32 46.74 12.81
C THR A 291 7.58 46.01 11.49
N GLN A 292 6.54 45.56 10.78
CA GLN A 292 6.65 44.76 9.54
C GLN A 292 7.49 43.47 9.71
N PHE A 293 7.69 43.01 10.95
CA PHE A 293 8.56 41.86 11.26
C PHE A 293 8.15 40.61 10.50
N GLY A 294 6.85 40.31 10.41
CA GLY A 294 6.35 39.16 9.67
C GLY A 294 6.67 39.15 8.18
N GLN A 295 6.82 40.32 7.54
CA GLN A 295 7.23 40.43 6.14
C GLN A 295 8.74 40.25 5.97
N LEU A 296 9.52 40.86 6.86
CA LEU A 296 10.98 40.71 6.89
C LEU A 296 11.37 39.25 7.14
N TRP A 297 10.77 38.61 8.14
CA TRP A 297 10.96 37.20 8.46
C TRP A 297 10.77 36.29 7.24
N ARG A 298 9.66 36.47 6.53
CA ARG A 298 9.37 35.70 5.30
C ARG A 298 10.40 35.93 4.22
N SER A 299 10.88 37.17 4.07
CA SER A 299 11.87 37.52 3.06
C SER A 299 13.22 36.87 3.34
N PHE A 300 13.70 36.93 4.58
CA PHE A 300 14.97 36.32 4.98
C PHE A 300 14.92 34.79 4.98
N THR A 301 13.85 34.18 5.49
CA THR A 301 13.69 32.72 5.43
C THR A 301 13.61 32.19 4.00
N CYS A 302 12.98 32.93 3.06
CA CYS A 302 13.03 32.60 1.64
C CYS A 302 14.46 32.67 1.08
N GLY A 303 15.25 33.67 1.50
CA GLY A 303 16.67 33.77 1.16
C GLY A 303 17.48 32.57 1.67
N GLN A 304 17.29 32.19 2.93
CA GLN A 304 17.93 31.01 3.53
C GLN A 304 17.57 29.72 2.79
N LEU A 305 16.29 29.54 2.41
CA LEU A 305 15.86 28.38 1.64
C LEU A 305 16.50 28.37 0.25
N ARG A 306 16.55 29.50 -0.46
CA ARG A 306 17.22 29.58 -1.76
C ARG A 306 18.70 29.23 -1.66
N LYS A 307 19.39 29.74 -0.64
CA LYS A 307 20.79 29.37 -0.38
C LYS A 307 20.96 27.85 -0.21
N LEU A 308 20.09 27.21 0.57
CA LEU A 308 20.09 25.75 0.72
C LEU A 308 19.87 25.02 -0.61
N LEU A 309 18.88 25.45 -1.40
CA LEU A 309 18.46 24.75 -2.61
C LEU A 309 19.35 24.99 -3.82
N ASP A 310 19.94 26.18 -3.94
CA ASP A 310 20.64 26.64 -5.15
C ASP A 310 22.16 26.67 -4.96
N GLU A 311 22.67 26.89 -3.73
CA GLU A 311 24.12 27.00 -3.46
C GLU A 311 24.68 25.79 -2.72
N GLU A 312 24.02 25.33 -1.64
CA GLU A 312 24.57 24.29 -0.76
C GLU A 312 24.22 22.87 -1.23
N TYR A 313 22.96 22.63 -1.61
CA TYR A 313 22.47 21.31 -2.01
C TYR A 313 21.77 21.35 -3.39
N PRO A 314 22.43 21.82 -4.47
CA PRO A 314 21.79 21.92 -5.78
C PRO A 314 21.39 20.56 -6.36
N ASP A 315 22.23 19.54 -6.18
CA ASP A 315 22.08 18.23 -6.84
C ASP A 315 22.01 17.04 -5.85
N THR A 316 21.97 17.33 -4.55
CA THR A 316 21.81 16.33 -3.48
C THR A 316 20.45 16.45 -2.79
N ASN A 317 20.08 15.49 -1.93
CA ASN A 317 18.80 15.53 -1.22
C ASN A 317 17.60 15.70 -2.18
N LEU A 318 17.53 14.85 -3.20
CA LEU A 318 16.49 14.90 -4.23
C LEU A 318 15.35 13.94 -3.88
N VAL A 319 14.12 14.34 -4.24
CA VAL A 319 12.93 13.49 -4.04
C VAL A 319 12.93 12.30 -5.00
N TYR A 320 12.69 11.11 -4.46
CA TYR A 320 12.52 9.88 -5.24
C TYR A 320 11.40 10.03 -6.27
N GLN A 321 11.57 9.40 -7.43
CA GLN A 321 10.63 9.48 -8.54
C GLN A 321 9.99 8.13 -8.84
N ILE A 322 8.79 8.15 -9.43
CA ILE A 322 8.22 6.96 -10.08
C ILE A 322 8.81 6.85 -11.47
N HIS A 323 9.07 5.63 -11.91
CA HIS A 323 9.48 5.39 -13.28
C HIS A 323 8.40 5.89 -14.26
N ARG A 324 8.80 6.69 -15.25
CA ARG A 324 7.88 7.41 -16.14
C ARG A 324 7.63 6.64 -17.43
N GLU A 325 6.66 5.75 -17.43
CA GLU A 325 6.13 5.18 -18.67
C GLU A 325 4.61 5.04 -18.60
N ALA A 326 3.84 6.02 -19.09
CA ALA A 326 2.37 5.93 -19.09
C ALA A 326 1.85 5.07 -20.26
N ARG A 327 2.22 3.78 -20.34
CA ARG A 327 1.78 2.87 -21.42
C ARG A 327 1.15 1.58 -20.90
N SER A 328 0.28 0.99 -21.73
CA SER A 328 -0.52 -0.18 -21.38
C SER A 328 0.24 -1.50 -21.14
N PRO A 329 1.54 -1.69 -21.47
CA PRO A 329 2.31 -2.77 -20.87
C PRO A 329 2.85 -2.36 -19.49
N TYR A 330 3.36 -1.14 -19.34
CA TYR A 330 4.04 -0.68 -18.13
C TYR A 330 3.22 -0.84 -16.84
N PHE A 331 1.93 -0.50 -16.84
CA PHE A 331 1.10 -0.68 -15.64
C PHE A 331 0.92 -2.15 -15.25
N GLN A 332 0.84 -3.03 -16.24
CA GLN A 332 0.78 -4.48 -15.99
C GLN A 332 2.13 -4.96 -15.47
N ASP A 333 3.23 -4.45 -16.04
CA ASP A 333 4.57 -4.92 -15.72
C ASP A 333 5.11 -4.42 -14.37
N ARG A 334 4.65 -3.25 -13.91
CA ARG A 334 5.26 -2.55 -12.77
C ARG A 334 4.36 -2.40 -11.55
N PHE A 335 3.05 -2.63 -11.71
CA PHE A 335 2.07 -2.47 -10.63
C PHE A 335 1.19 -3.70 -10.43
N MET A 336 1.45 -4.80 -11.13
CA MET A 336 0.74 -6.07 -10.91
C MET A 336 1.71 -7.17 -10.51
N PHE A 337 1.25 -8.01 -9.58
CA PHE A 337 2.04 -9.11 -9.05
C PHE A 337 1.15 -10.35 -8.90
N VAL A 338 1.73 -11.53 -9.05
CA VAL A 338 1.02 -12.80 -8.97
C VAL A 338 1.50 -13.56 -7.74
N GLY A 339 0.60 -13.78 -6.78
CA GLY A 339 0.85 -14.68 -5.66
C GLY A 339 0.55 -16.11 -6.09
N VAL A 340 1.54 -16.98 -6.03
CA VAL A 340 1.39 -18.42 -6.34
C VAL A 340 1.64 -19.23 -5.08
N VAL A 341 0.75 -20.18 -4.83
CA VAL A 341 0.84 -21.10 -3.71
C VAL A 341 1.03 -22.51 -4.22
N TYR A 342 2.00 -23.22 -3.65
CA TYR A 342 2.33 -24.60 -3.97
C TYR A 342 2.12 -25.48 -2.75
N TRP A 343 1.56 -26.68 -2.96
CA TRP A 343 1.35 -27.65 -1.90
C TRP A 343 1.34 -29.07 -2.46
N ARG A 344 1.91 -30.05 -1.73
CA ARG A 344 1.93 -31.44 -2.21
C ARG A 344 0.51 -31.95 -2.46
N LYS A 345 0.35 -32.94 -3.32
CA LYS A 345 -0.96 -33.59 -3.48
C LYS A 345 -1.54 -34.09 -2.15
N LEU A 346 -2.85 -33.97 -2.01
CA LEU A 346 -3.56 -34.64 -0.93
C LEU A 346 -3.42 -36.16 -1.10
N PRO A 347 -3.03 -36.92 -0.04
CA PRO A 347 -2.99 -38.37 -0.11
C PRO A 347 -4.37 -38.97 -0.44
N ASP A 348 -4.43 -39.87 -1.42
CA ASP A 348 -5.67 -40.53 -1.84
C ASP A 348 -6.23 -41.43 -0.72
N MET A 349 -7.51 -41.28 -0.41
CA MET A 349 -8.22 -42.20 0.48
C MET A 349 -8.63 -43.42 -0.34
N MET A 350 -7.89 -44.52 -0.22
CA MET A 350 -7.99 -45.75 -1.05
C MET A 350 -7.43 -45.57 -2.48
N PRO A 351 -6.08 -45.54 -2.64
CA PRO A 351 -5.40 -45.31 -3.92
C PRO A 351 -5.70 -46.32 -5.04
N GLY A 352 -6.36 -47.44 -4.72
CA GLY A 352 -6.83 -48.43 -5.70
C GLY A 352 -8.16 -48.08 -6.37
N VAL A 353 -8.99 -47.26 -5.73
CA VAL A 353 -10.37 -46.94 -6.19
C VAL A 353 -10.44 -45.51 -6.73
N PHE A 354 -9.75 -44.56 -6.07
CA PHE A 354 -9.68 -43.17 -6.48
C PHE A 354 -8.22 -42.81 -6.75
N ARG A 355 -7.96 -42.24 -7.93
CA ARG A 355 -6.62 -41.76 -8.33
C ARG A 355 -6.70 -40.30 -8.69
N ALA A 356 -5.77 -39.51 -8.18
CA ALA A 356 -5.58 -38.15 -8.65
C ALA A 356 -5.23 -38.15 -10.17
N PRO A 357 -5.96 -37.39 -11.00
CA PRO A 357 -5.76 -37.40 -12.46
C PRO A 357 -4.49 -36.65 -12.89
N LEU A 358 -3.98 -35.74 -12.06
CA LEU A 358 -2.80 -34.93 -12.37
C LEU A 358 -1.52 -35.59 -11.89
N ALA A 359 -0.43 -35.47 -12.65
CA ALA A 359 0.89 -35.94 -12.25
C ALA A 359 1.66 -34.92 -11.39
N SER A 360 1.33 -33.63 -11.50
CA SER A 360 1.92 -32.51 -10.75
C SER A 360 1.35 -32.35 -9.35
N ASP A 361 2.07 -31.70 -8.45
CA ASP A 361 1.52 -31.23 -7.18
C ASP A 361 0.45 -30.15 -7.38
N ALA A 362 -0.24 -29.80 -6.30
CA ALA A 362 -1.29 -28.81 -6.36
C ALA A 362 -0.68 -27.40 -6.35
N LEU A 363 -1.27 -26.51 -7.14
CA LEU A 363 -0.98 -25.09 -7.11
C LEU A 363 -2.25 -24.26 -7.30
N THR A 364 -2.23 -23.06 -6.76
CA THR A 364 -3.26 -22.01 -6.92
C THR A 364 -2.56 -20.67 -7.04
N TYR A 365 -3.26 -19.68 -7.57
CA TYR A 365 -2.70 -18.35 -7.78
C TYR A 365 -3.79 -17.28 -7.66
N ALA A 366 -3.34 -16.07 -7.36
CA ALA A 366 -4.15 -14.85 -7.33
C ALA A 366 -3.30 -13.67 -7.81
N GLN A 367 -3.92 -12.64 -8.36
CA GLN A 367 -3.22 -11.44 -8.83
C GLN A 367 -3.61 -10.23 -7.99
N VAL A 368 -2.62 -9.41 -7.67
CA VAL A 368 -2.79 -8.14 -6.96
C VAL A 368 -2.36 -6.99 -7.86
N ARG A 369 -3.07 -5.86 -7.76
CA ARG A 369 -2.73 -4.60 -8.43
C ARG A 369 -2.50 -3.50 -7.41
N MET A 370 -1.37 -2.81 -7.52
CA MET A 370 -1.08 -1.56 -6.82
C MET A 370 -1.63 -0.37 -7.58
N PHE A 371 -2.22 0.60 -6.89
CA PHE A 371 -2.82 1.79 -7.51
C PHE A 371 -3.02 2.93 -6.49
N VAL A 372 -3.29 4.12 -7.02
CA VAL A 372 -3.83 5.25 -6.25
C VAL A 372 -5.35 5.28 -6.44
N PRO A 373 -6.16 5.33 -5.36
CA PRO A 373 -7.62 5.29 -5.46
C PRO A 373 -8.18 6.57 -6.07
N ALA A 374 -9.31 6.42 -6.76
CA ALA A 374 -10.09 7.56 -7.23
C ALA A 374 -10.89 8.18 -6.06
N PRO A 375 -11.19 9.50 -6.08
CA PRO A 375 -11.97 10.14 -5.05
C PRO A 375 -13.38 9.57 -5.00
N ARG A 376 -13.82 9.14 -3.81
CA ARG A 376 -15.20 8.68 -3.57
C ARG A 376 -16.10 9.83 -3.15
N LEU A 377 -17.41 9.68 -3.36
CA LEU A 377 -18.40 10.61 -2.85
C LEU A 377 -18.62 10.37 -1.35
N GLN A 378 -18.50 11.43 -0.55
CA GLN A 378 -18.74 11.41 0.89
C GLN A 378 -19.74 12.49 1.29
N TRP A 379 -20.53 12.18 2.32
CA TRP A 379 -21.38 13.15 2.99
C TRP A 379 -20.56 13.96 3.98
N HIS A 380 -20.45 15.26 3.76
CA HIS A 380 -19.83 16.21 4.68
C HIS A 380 -20.89 17.06 5.36
N HIS A 381 -20.84 17.12 6.69
CA HIS A 381 -21.61 18.09 7.46
C HIS A 381 -20.83 19.41 7.52
N ILE A 382 -21.38 20.47 6.93
CA ILE A 382 -20.79 21.81 7.01
C ILE A 382 -21.57 22.58 8.06
N THR A 383 -20.87 23.00 9.13
CA THR A 383 -21.42 23.88 10.15
C THR A 383 -21.24 25.34 9.73
N GLU A 384 -22.30 26.12 9.70
CA GLU A 384 -22.20 27.58 9.52
C GLU A 384 -21.76 28.21 10.86
N GLY A 385 -20.63 28.92 10.87
CA GLY A 385 -20.16 29.68 12.04
C GLY A 385 -19.16 28.98 12.97
N GLY A 386 -18.62 27.80 12.62
CA GLY A 386 -17.62 27.09 13.42
C GLY A 386 -16.21 27.69 13.34
N GLY A 387 -16.03 28.93 13.77
CA GLY A 387 -14.70 29.49 14.04
C GLY A 387 -14.21 29.00 15.39
N SER A 388 -13.13 28.22 15.42
CA SER A 388 -12.41 27.89 16.66
C SER A 388 -12.15 29.18 17.45
N SER A 389 -12.64 29.25 18.69
CA SER A 389 -12.59 30.39 19.61
C SER A 389 -11.19 30.67 20.21
N GLY A 390 -10.13 30.15 19.59
CA GLY A 390 -8.74 30.51 19.90
C GLY A 390 -8.12 31.31 18.77
N ILE A 391 -7.75 32.57 19.02
CA ILE A 391 -6.85 33.32 18.14
C ILE A 391 -5.45 32.73 18.34
N SER A 392 -5.05 31.78 17.47
CA SER A 392 -3.65 31.36 17.41
C SER A 392 -2.79 32.58 17.10
N LEU A 393 -1.84 32.89 17.99
CA LEU A 393 -0.82 33.93 17.77
C LEU A 393 0.35 33.40 16.95
N GLY A 394 0.30 32.14 16.52
CA GLY A 394 1.44 31.47 15.92
C GLY A 394 2.39 30.91 16.98
N GLY A 395 3.66 30.74 16.62
CA GLY A 395 4.65 30.11 17.49
C GLY A 395 5.97 29.86 16.79
N VAL A 396 6.77 28.99 17.38
CA VAL A 396 7.93 28.39 16.73
C VAL A 396 7.57 26.94 16.38
N PRO A 397 8.20 26.33 15.38
CA PRO A 397 7.92 24.93 15.08
C PRO A 397 8.06 24.02 16.32
N GLY A 398 7.01 23.26 16.63
CA GLY A 398 6.94 22.42 17.82
C GLY A 398 6.31 23.05 19.07
N HIS A 399 6.04 24.36 19.09
CA HIS A 399 5.36 25.01 20.23
C HIS A 399 4.59 26.27 19.80
N SER A 400 3.29 26.33 20.10
CA SER A 400 2.41 27.44 19.73
C SER A 400 1.97 28.27 20.95
N ALA A 401 1.87 29.58 20.74
CA ALA A 401 1.24 30.50 21.68
C ALA A 401 -0.23 30.71 21.28
N MET A 402 -1.14 30.45 22.21
CA MET A 402 -2.56 30.72 22.03
C MET A 402 -2.96 31.89 22.93
N LEU A 403 -3.74 32.83 22.40
CA LEU A 403 -4.50 33.73 23.26
C LEU A 403 -5.59 32.89 23.93
N VAL A 404 -5.56 32.85 25.26
CA VAL A 404 -6.72 32.41 26.04
C VAL A 404 -7.82 33.45 25.78
N PRO A 405 -9.01 33.06 25.29
CA PRO A 405 -10.08 34.01 25.10
C PRO A 405 -10.44 34.70 26.42
N ASP A 406 -10.69 36.02 26.38
CA ASP A 406 -11.06 36.84 27.56
C ASP A 406 -12.39 36.39 28.20
N GLU A 407 -13.23 35.69 27.44
CA GLU A 407 -14.45 35.06 27.94
C GLU A 407 -14.26 33.54 28.04
N PRO A 408 -14.61 32.91 29.19
CA PRO A 408 -14.72 31.47 29.25
C PRO A 408 -15.71 31.02 28.18
N ALA A 409 -15.32 30.02 27.38
CA ALA A 409 -16.18 29.45 26.35
C ALA A 409 -17.56 29.19 26.97
N ASP A 410 -18.61 29.83 26.44
CA ASP A 410 -19.97 29.61 26.90
C ASP A 410 -20.26 28.10 26.81
N PRO A 411 -20.44 27.40 27.95
CA PRO A 411 -20.67 25.96 27.94
C PRO A 411 -22.00 25.59 27.28
N THR A 412 -22.85 26.59 26.97
CA THR A 412 -24.12 26.45 26.25
C THR A 412 -24.02 26.82 24.77
N ALA A 413 -22.88 27.36 24.30
CA ALA A 413 -22.64 27.59 22.88
C ALA A 413 -22.58 26.24 22.16
N ASN A 414 -23.69 25.89 21.51
CA ASN A 414 -23.78 24.69 20.70
C ASN A 414 -22.76 24.82 19.55
N PRO A 415 -21.66 24.04 19.51
CA PRO A 415 -20.65 24.17 18.45
C PRO A 415 -21.20 23.79 17.07
N GLY A 416 -22.40 23.22 17.02
CA GLY A 416 -23.20 23.01 15.83
C GLY A 416 -24.26 24.10 15.69
N GLY A 417 -23.93 25.22 15.04
CA GLY A 417 -24.95 26.01 14.34
C GLY A 417 -25.71 25.13 13.34
N PRO A 418 -26.87 25.57 12.80
CA PRO A 418 -27.58 24.83 11.76
C PRO A 418 -26.61 24.55 10.61
N GLY A 419 -26.26 23.27 10.44
CA GLY A 419 -25.38 22.81 9.38
C GLY A 419 -26.18 22.20 8.24
N ARG A 420 -25.53 22.01 7.09
CA ARG A 420 -26.10 21.26 5.97
C ARG A 420 -25.19 20.10 5.58
N TRP A 421 -25.83 18.99 5.25
CA TRP A 421 -25.17 17.85 4.62
C TRP A 421 -25.00 18.13 3.13
N VAL A 422 -23.77 18.05 2.65
CA VAL A 422 -23.45 18.13 1.22
C VAL A 422 -22.66 16.90 0.79
N VAL A 423 -22.99 16.38 -0.39
CA VAL A 423 -22.16 15.36 -1.04
C VAL A 423 -20.99 16.05 -1.72
N ARG A 424 -19.76 15.63 -1.41
CA ARG A 424 -18.55 16.10 -2.08
C ARG A 424 -17.64 14.92 -2.39
N TYR A 425 -16.79 15.09 -3.40
CA TYR A 425 -15.66 14.19 -3.59
C TYR A 425 -14.71 14.32 -2.40
N GLU A 426 -14.21 13.18 -1.93
CA GLU A 426 -13.15 13.12 -0.94
C GLU A 426 -11.93 13.92 -1.45
N PRO A 427 -11.36 14.84 -0.66
CA PRO A 427 -10.24 15.66 -1.09
C PRO A 427 -8.91 14.88 -1.04
N VAL A 428 -8.86 13.71 -1.69
CA VAL A 428 -7.67 12.87 -1.78
C VAL A 428 -6.91 13.12 -3.08
N PRO A 429 -5.56 13.21 -3.04
CA PRO A 429 -4.76 13.32 -4.25
C PRO A 429 -4.88 12.07 -5.13
N THR A 430 -4.94 12.28 -6.46
CA THR A 430 -5.14 11.23 -7.46
C THR A 430 -3.95 11.02 -8.39
N HIS A 431 -2.92 11.85 -8.25
CA HIS A 431 -1.72 11.78 -9.09
C HIS A 431 -0.92 10.52 -8.77
N TRP A 432 -0.31 9.94 -9.81
CA TRP A 432 0.55 8.77 -9.74
C TRP A 432 2.01 9.22 -9.66
N ASP A 433 2.40 9.68 -8.48
CA ASP A 433 3.79 10.05 -8.17
C ASP A 433 4.14 9.67 -6.71
N LEU A 434 5.40 9.90 -6.33
CA LEU A 434 5.89 9.71 -4.96
C LEU A 434 5.75 10.97 -4.11
N LEU A 435 4.80 11.84 -4.42
CA LEU A 435 4.26 12.82 -3.48
C LEU A 435 2.90 12.32 -2.94
N ASN A 436 2.27 11.35 -3.60
CA ASN A 436 1.06 10.71 -3.11
C ASN A 436 1.34 9.64 -2.05
N GLN A 437 0.75 9.78 -0.86
CA GLN A 437 0.83 8.80 0.23
C GLN A 437 -0.39 7.84 0.27
N HIS A 438 -1.21 7.80 -0.78
CA HIS A 438 -2.43 6.99 -0.84
C HIS A 438 -2.26 5.75 -1.74
N TRP A 439 -1.05 5.21 -1.86
CA TRP A 439 -0.86 3.94 -2.57
C TRP A 439 -1.55 2.81 -1.82
N THR A 440 -2.34 2.03 -2.55
CA THR A 440 -3.07 0.88 -2.03
C THR A 440 -3.05 -0.27 -3.03
N CYS A 441 -3.56 -1.43 -2.63
CA CYS A 441 -3.64 -2.59 -3.49
C CYS A 441 -5.00 -3.28 -3.39
N GLN A 442 -5.36 -3.98 -4.44
CA GLN A 442 -6.56 -4.82 -4.48
C GLN A 442 -6.27 -6.10 -5.28
N LEU A 443 -6.98 -7.17 -4.94
CA LEU A 443 -7.02 -8.36 -5.78
C LEU A 443 -7.74 -8.04 -7.10
N VAL A 444 -7.22 -8.59 -8.19
CA VAL A 444 -7.78 -8.45 -9.54
C VAL A 444 -7.82 -9.82 -10.21
N PRO A 445 -8.69 -10.02 -11.20
CA PRO A 445 -8.65 -11.24 -12.00
C PRO A 445 -7.25 -11.47 -12.57
N ALA A 446 -6.76 -12.69 -12.46
CA ALA A 446 -5.43 -13.07 -12.89
C ALA A 446 -5.36 -13.23 -14.42
N VAL A 447 -5.23 -12.10 -15.12
CA VAL A 447 -5.21 -12.00 -16.59
C VAL A 447 -3.88 -11.43 -17.11
N GLY A 448 -2.86 -11.35 -16.25
CA GLY A 448 -1.54 -10.85 -16.63
C GLY A 448 -0.85 -11.73 -17.69
N PRO A 449 0.02 -11.14 -18.52
CA PRO A 449 0.82 -11.90 -19.47
C PRO A 449 1.80 -12.84 -18.73
N ASN A 450 2.22 -13.90 -19.41
CA ASN A 450 3.21 -14.89 -18.92
C ASN A 450 2.74 -15.71 -17.72
N LEU A 451 1.45 -15.73 -17.41
CA LEU A 451 0.91 -16.52 -16.30
C LEU A 451 1.25 -18.01 -16.46
N SER A 452 1.09 -18.55 -17.68
CA SER A 452 1.54 -19.90 -18.05
C SER A 452 2.99 -20.19 -17.68
N MET A 453 3.89 -19.24 -17.96
CA MET A 453 5.31 -19.36 -17.65
C MET A 453 5.57 -19.28 -16.15
N ILE A 454 4.94 -18.34 -15.43
CA ILE A 454 5.06 -18.21 -13.97
C ILE A 454 4.67 -19.52 -13.27
N LEU A 455 3.54 -20.12 -13.65
CA LEU A 455 3.05 -21.36 -13.04
C LEU A 455 3.89 -22.59 -13.38
N SER A 456 4.65 -22.55 -14.48
CA SER A 456 5.52 -23.64 -14.94
C SER A 456 6.97 -23.49 -14.45
N THR A 457 7.35 -22.32 -13.95
CA THR A 457 8.73 -22.00 -13.55
C THR A 457 8.97 -22.39 -12.10
N SER A 458 10.07 -23.09 -11.84
CA SER A 458 10.50 -23.41 -10.48
C SER A 458 11.03 -22.15 -9.81
N PRO A 459 10.41 -21.67 -8.71
CA PRO A 459 10.93 -20.51 -8.01
C PRO A 459 12.29 -20.85 -7.38
N PRO A 460 13.31 -19.99 -7.56
CA PRO A 460 14.64 -20.16 -6.97
C PRO A 460 14.68 -19.76 -5.49
N ILE A 461 13.71 -20.22 -4.68
CA ILE A 461 13.67 -19.99 -3.23
C ILE A 461 13.99 -21.28 -2.47
N ALA A 462 14.64 -21.16 -1.31
CA ALA A 462 15.13 -22.31 -0.54
C ALA A 462 14.00 -23.24 -0.08
N GLU A 463 12.87 -22.66 0.32
CA GLU A 463 11.68 -23.37 0.79
C GLU A 463 11.14 -24.31 -0.29
N PHE A 464 11.12 -23.85 -1.55
CA PHE A 464 10.63 -24.65 -2.68
C PHE A 464 11.55 -25.82 -2.99
N GLY A 465 12.87 -25.57 -3.02
CA GLY A 465 13.87 -26.62 -3.23
C GLY A 465 13.79 -27.74 -2.18
N ALA A 466 13.53 -27.39 -0.91
CA ALA A 466 13.38 -28.35 0.17
C ALA A 466 12.11 -29.22 0.06
N ALA A 467 11.03 -28.70 -0.53
CA ALA A 467 9.75 -29.40 -0.62
C ALA A 467 9.67 -30.46 -1.73
N ASN A 468 10.60 -30.45 -2.70
CA ASN A 468 10.68 -31.38 -3.84
C ASN A 468 9.33 -31.52 -4.59
N LEU A 469 8.72 -30.37 -4.90
CA LEU A 469 7.42 -30.27 -5.55
C LEU A 469 7.53 -30.46 -7.06
N ARG A 470 6.53 -31.11 -7.66
CA ARG A 470 6.44 -31.32 -9.11
C ARG A 470 5.50 -30.30 -9.74
N LEU A 471 6.02 -29.41 -10.57
CA LEU A 471 5.20 -28.43 -11.28
C LEU A 471 4.48 -29.03 -12.50
N PRO A 472 3.30 -28.52 -12.87
CA PRO A 472 2.65 -28.86 -14.12
C PRO A 472 3.40 -28.27 -15.31
N ASN A 473 3.40 -28.97 -16.43
CA ASN A 473 3.86 -28.42 -17.69
C ASN A 473 2.69 -27.70 -18.38
N MET A 474 2.69 -26.36 -18.36
CA MET A 474 1.66 -25.55 -19.00
C MET A 474 2.11 -24.93 -20.33
N ALA A 475 3.23 -25.37 -20.92
CA ALA A 475 3.82 -24.75 -22.12
C ALA A 475 2.91 -24.77 -23.38
N ALA A 476 1.86 -25.58 -23.39
CA ALA A 476 0.89 -25.69 -24.49
C ALA A 476 -0.44 -24.95 -24.23
N LEU A 477 -0.59 -24.27 -23.09
CA LEU A 477 -1.83 -23.56 -22.71
C LEU A 477 -1.65 -22.05 -22.93
N ASP A 478 -2.59 -21.45 -23.65
CA ASP A 478 -2.70 -19.99 -23.76
C ASP A 478 -3.16 -19.39 -22.41
N ASP A 479 -2.76 -18.16 -22.09
CA ASP A 479 -3.09 -17.48 -20.83
C ASP A 479 -4.62 -17.35 -20.65
N ARG A 480 -5.38 -17.23 -21.75
CA ARG A 480 -6.86 -17.26 -21.76
C ARG A 480 -7.46 -18.63 -21.42
N MET A 481 -6.73 -19.71 -21.66
CA MET A 481 -7.16 -21.04 -21.25
C MET A 481 -6.90 -21.27 -19.77
N ILE A 482 -5.83 -20.66 -19.23
CA ILE A 482 -5.48 -20.73 -17.80
C ILE A 482 -6.52 -20.02 -16.93
N THR A 483 -7.08 -18.90 -17.38
CA THR A 483 -8.19 -18.23 -16.68
C THR A 483 -9.44 -19.11 -16.52
N ASN A 484 -9.61 -20.14 -17.34
CA ASN A 484 -10.72 -21.10 -17.21
C ASN A 484 -10.42 -22.25 -16.23
N ILE A 485 -9.17 -22.39 -15.78
CA ILE A 485 -8.71 -23.49 -14.92
C ILE A 485 -8.79 -23.10 -13.43
N SER A 486 -8.67 -21.81 -13.10
CA SER A 486 -8.89 -21.28 -11.74
C SER A 486 -9.94 -20.16 -11.79
N PRO A 487 -11.14 -20.36 -11.23
CA PRO A 487 -12.16 -19.32 -11.21
C PRO A 487 -11.86 -18.35 -10.08
N HIS A 488 -11.54 -17.11 -10.43
CA HIS A 488 -12.08 -15.97 -9.70
C HIS A 488 -13.45 -15.61 -10.28
#